data_AF-A0AAD5X0L7-F1
#
_entry.id   AF-A0AAD5X0L7-F1
#
_cell.length_a   1.000
_cell.length_b   1.000
_cell.length_c   1.000
_cell.angle_alpha   90.00
_cell.angle_beta   90.00
_cell.angle_gamma   90.00
#
_symmetry.space_group_name_H-M   'P 1'
#
loop_
_entity.id
_entity.type
_entity.pdbx_description
1 polymer ?
#
loop_
_entity_poly.entity_id
_entity_poly.type
_entity_poly.pdbx_seq_one_letter_code
_entity_poly.pdbx_strand_id
1 'polypeptide(L)'
;MIKSILAVASLLSAVQAHYWIDSIDGTTSCIRQLPNPSVWMNPITGSQILTDDVICNTVRPIKSSDIKPPCSYRAGSKMTVQWSQLNPGHPGPFVVYASKKLSSPITWTKIYYEGYNADLKLWAHERALANNNKFDFTIPKEMADGDYIFRIEHIALHVASRPGDVQLYMGCADVRITGGGGVWADQGIQFPGNYQLNSPGLVLEWWRAQQNPSYYIDPSPPTYNFGSGGGSPVTTTQPPRTTTTTQNPATTTQPPRTTTTTTTTRPPVTTTTTTRPPTTGGAPLYGQCGGRNWTGATTCAQGTCKFSNDYYSQCLP
;
A
#
# COMPACT_ATOMS: atom_id res chain seq x y z
N MET A 1 -55.44 -38.46 20.01
CA MET A 1 -54.17 -37.95 20.57
C MET A 1 -53.20 -37.73 19.43
N ILE A 2 -53.10 -36.49 18.94
CA ILE A 2 -52.18 -36.10 17.87
C ILE A 2 -50.88 -35.65 18.54
N LYS A 3 -49.79 -36.40 18.33
CA LYS A 3 -48.45 -36.01 18.77
C LYS A 3 -47.82 -35.16 17.67
N SER A 4 -47.78 -33.85 17.86
CA SER A 4 -47.01 -32.93 17.03
C SER A 4 -45.52 -33.10 17.30
N ILE A 5 -44.77 -33.51 16.28
CA ILE A 5 -43.31 -33.50 16.29
C ILE A 5 -42.87 -32.13 15.75
N LEU A 6 -42.33 -31.27 16.61
CA LEU A 6 -41.61 -30.08 16.17
C LEU A 6 -40.25 -30.51 15.60
N ALA A 7 -40.07 -30.37 14.29
CA ALA A 7 -38.76 -30.42 13.66
C ALA A 7 -38.09 -29.06 13.83
N VAL A 8 -37.06 -28.98 14.68
CA VAL A 8 -36.18 -27.81 14.76
C VAL A 8 -35.21 -27.92 13.57
N ALA A 9 -35.46 -27.15 12.51
CA ALA A 9 -34.52 -27.00 11.42
C ALA A 9 -33.34 -26.16 11.89
N SER A 10 -32.22 -26.80 12.19
CA SER A 10 -30.93 -26.13 12.39
C SER A 10 -30.48 -25.54 11.05
N LEU A 11 -30.65 -24.23 10.88
CA LEU A 11 -30.02 -23.45 9.81
C LEU A 11 -28.51 -23.52 10.02
N LEU A 12 -27.85 -24.45 9.34
CA LEU A 12 -26.40 -24.42 9.15
C LEU A 12 -26.08 -23.14 8.37
N SER A 13 -25.62 -22.11 9.06
CA SER A 13 -24.97 -20.98 8.41
C SER A 13 -23.72 -21.53 7.74
N ALA A 14 -23.73 -21.65 6.41
CA ALA A 14 -22.50 -21.88 5.67
C ALA A 14 -21.57 -20.71 6.00
N VAL A 15 -20.54 -20.97 6.79
CA VAL A 15 -19.50 -19.96 7.08
C VAL A 15 -18.74 -19.77 5.78
N GLN A 16 -19.16 -18.78 4.99
CA GLN A 16 -18.43 -18.36 3.80
C GLN A 16 -17.14 -17.69 4.30
N ALA A 17 -16.01 -18.40 4.18
CA ALA A 17 -14.72 -17.89 4.65
C ALA A 17 -14.20 -16.71 3.78
N HIS A 18 -14.66 -16.64 2.53
CA HIS A 18 -14.22 -15.70 1.51
C HIS A 18 -15.12 -14.46 1.43
N TYR A 19 -14.52 -13.28 1.30
CA TYR A 19 -15.21 -11.99 1.26
C TYR A 19 -14.54 -11.03 0.28
N TRP A 20 -15.20 -9.92 0.01
CA TRP A 20 -14.79 -8.91 -0.97
C TRP A 20 -15.20 -7.52 -0.52
N ILE A 21 -14.73 -6.49 -1.22
CA ILE A 21 -15.18 -5.12 -1.00
C ILE A 21 -16.62 -5.01 -1.48
N ASP A 22 -17.55 -4.93 -0.54
CA ASP A 22 -18.99 -4.86 -0.79
C ASP A 22 -19.38 -3.47 -1.27
N SER A 23 -18.91 -2.42 -0.58
CA SER A 23 -19.17 -1.05 -0.98
C SER A 23 -18.08 -0.09 -0.50
N ILE A 24 -18.02 1.06 -1.17
CA ILE A 24 -17.27 2.24 -0.72
C ILE A 24 -18.31 3.34 -0.48
N ASP A 25 -18.40 3.83 0.76
CA ASP A 25 -19.44 4.77 1.21
C ASP A 25 -20.86 4.39 0.77
N GLY A 26 -21.17 3.09 0.79
CA GLY A 26 -22.49 2.54 0.44
C GLY A 26 -22.78 2.39 -1.05
N THR A 27 -21.81 2.66 -1.94
CA THR A 27 -21.95 2.43 -3.39
C THR A 27 -20.94 1.40 -3.93
N THR A 28 -21.31 0.75 -5.03
CA THR A 28 -20.45 -0.17 -5.80
C THR A 28 -20.00 0.44 -7.12
N SER A 29 -20.53 1.61 -7.49
CA SER A 29 -20.44 2.17 -8.85
C SER A 29 -19.01 2.41 -9.33
N CYS A 30 -18.08 2.69 -8.42
CA CYS A 30 -16.67 2.92 -8.72
C CYS A 30 -15.77 1.70 -8.51
N ILE A 31 -16.28 0.59 -7.97
CA ILE A 31 -15.50 -0.61 -7.69
C ILE A 31 -15.35 -1.42 -8.99
N ARG A 32 -14.11 -1.80 -9.31
CA ARG A 32 -13.75 -2.65 -10.45
C ARG A 32 -14.00 -4.12 -10.13
N GLN A 33 -15.26 -4.48 -9.88
CA GLN A 33 -15.66 -5.88 -9.73
C GLN A 33 -15.81 -6.55 -11.09
N LEU A 34 -15.31 -7.79 -11.21
CA LEU A 34 -15.53 -8.60 -12.40
C LEU A 34 -16.96 -9.16 -12.44
N PRO A 35 -17.48 -9.50 -13.62
CA PRO A 35 -18.84 -10.04 -13.76
C PRO A 35 -19.07 -11.38 -13.04
N ASN A 36 -18.01 -12.17 -12.80
CA ASN A 36 -18.11 -13.45 -12.09
C ASN A 36 -17.68 -13.27 -10.63
N PRO A 37 -18.62 -13.37 -9.67
CA PRO A 37 -18.33 -13.23 -8.26
C PRO A 37 -17.22 -14.13 -7.77
N SER A 38 -17.28 -15.43 -8.12
CA SER A 38 -16.34 -16.46 -7.69
C SER A 38 -14.87 -16.12 -7.92
N VAL A 39 -14.57 -15.19 -8.82
CA VAL A 39 -13.22 -14.73 -9.11
C VAL A 39 -12.71 -13.76 -8.04
N TRP A 40 -13.49 -12.73 -7.69
CA TRP A 40 -13.04 -11.66 -6.80
C TRP A 40 -13.29 -11.94 -5.31
N MET A 41 -14.02 -13.00 -4.96
CA MET A 41 -14.18 -13.43 -3.56
C MET A 41 -13.01 -14.28 -3.08
N ASN A 42 -12.32 -14.99 -3.99
CA ASN A 42 -11.19 -15.82 -3.59
C ASN A 42 -9.96 -14.93 -3.30
N PRO A 43 -9.15 -15.29 -2.29
CA PRO A 43 -7.90 -14.60 -2.04
C PRO A 43 -6.87 -14.90 -3.13
N ILE A 44 -5.98 -13.95 -3.37
CA ILE A 44 -4.73 -14.17 -4.10
C ILE A 44 -3.74 -14.83 -3.15
N THR A 45 -3.18 -15.96 -3.59
CA THR A 45 -2.26 -16.80 -2.80
C THR A 45 -1.26 -17.51 -3.73
N GLY A 46 -0.24 -18.16 -3.17
CA GLY A 46 0.75 -18.91 -3.92
C GLY A 46 1.43 -18.09 -5.02
N SER A 47 1.63 -18.69 -6.19
CA SER A 47 2.27 -18.03 -7.33
C SER A 47 1.49 -16.84 -7.88
N GLN A 48 0.19 -16.69 -7.58
CA GLN A 48 -0.63 -15.55 -8.04
C GLN A 48 -0.16 -14.22 -7.43
N ILE A 49 0.55 -14.25 -6.30
CA ILE A 49 1.17 -13.06 -5.70
C ILE A 49 2.18 -12.41 -6.66
N LEU A 50 2.75 -13.20 -7.58
CA LEU A 50 3.78 -12.77 -8.54
C LEU A 50 3.20 -12.41 -9.92
N THR A 51 1.87 -12.42 -10.08
CA THR A 51 1.19 -12.13 -11.36
C THR A 51 0.35 -10.86 -11.26
N ASP A 52 -0.23 -10.43 -12.39
CA ASP A 52 -1.16 -9.29 -12.44
C ASP A 52 -2.41 -9.47 -11.57
N ASP A 53 -2.69 -10.69 -11.10
CA ASP A 53 -3.81 -10.98 -10.21
C ASP A 53 -3.74 -10.15 -8.92
N VAL A 54 -2.53 -9.90 -8.41
CA VAL A 54 -2.28 -9.15 -7.16
C VAL A 54 -2.63 -7.66 -7.27
N ILE A 55 -2.84 -7.13 -8.48
CA ILE A 55 -3.11 -5.71 -8.71
C ILE A 55 -4.51 -5.35 -8.21
N CYS A 56 -5.55 -6.04 -8.71
CA CYS A 56 -6.95 -5.71 -8.45
C CYS A 56 -7.85 -6.94 -8.20
N ASN A 57 -7.27 -8.12 -7.95
CA ASN A 57 -8.00 -9.39 -7.83
C ASN A 57 -8.85 -9.72 -9.07
N THR A 58 -8.30 -9.43 -10.25
CA THR A 58 -9.00 -9.60 -11.52
C THR A 58 -8.67 -10.91 -12.23
N VAL A 59 -7.73 -11.73 -11.73
CA VAL A 59 -7.22 -12.96 -12.40
C VAL A 59 -6.89 -12.82 -13.90
N ARG A 60 -6.73 -11.58 -14.36
CA ARG A 60 -6.46 -11.16 -15.74
C ARG A 60 -6.04 -9.68 -15.76
N PRO A 61 -5.34 -9.23 -16.80
CA PRO A 61 -5.05 -7.82 -17.00
C PRO A 61 -6.32 -6.96 -17.02
N ILE A 62 -6.22 -5.77 -16.42
CA ILE A 62 -7.29 -4.76 -16.43
C ILE A 62 -7.50 -4.28 -17.86
N LYS A 63 -8.74 -4.30 -18.33
CA LYS A 63 -9.15 -3.79 -19.64
C LYS A 63 -9.84 -2.45 -19.48
N SER A 64 -9.94 -1.70 -20.58
CA SER A 64 -10.70 -0.44 -20.63
C SER A 64 -12.16 -0.60 -20.19
N SER A 65 -12.76 -1.77 -20.44
CA SER A 65 -14.13 -2.10 -19.99
C SER A 65 -14.29 -2.24 -18.47
N ASP A 66 -13.19 -2.41 -17.74
CA ASP A 66 -13.21 -2.55 -16.27
C ASP A 66 -13.17 -1.19 -15.58
N ILE A 67 -12.93 -0.11 -16.34
CA ILE A 67 -12.93 1.25 -15.84
C ILE A 67 -14.35 1.63 -15.44
N LYS A 68 -14.49 2.15 -14.22
CA LYS A 68 -15.75 2.65 -13.69
C LYS A 68 -15.80 4.18 -13.68
N PRO A 69 -17.00 4.77 -13.63
CA PRO A 69 -17.16 6.17 -13.21
C PRO A 69 -16.53 6.38 -11.83
N PRO A 70 -15.72 7.43 -11.64
CA PRO A 70 -15.01 7.60 -10.38
C PRO A 70 -15.95 8.09 -9.27
N CYS A 71 -15.79 7.54 -8.06
CA CYS A 71 -16.33 8.15 -6.86
C CYS A 71 -15.52 9.42 -6.54
N SER A 72 -16.19 10.55 -6.29
CA SER A 72 -15.53 11.85 -6.12
C SER A 72 -15.35 12.18 -4.64
N TYR A 73 -14.13 12.57 -4.27
CA TYR A 73 -13.77 12.94 -2.91
C TYR A 73 -13.01 14.26 -2.88
N ARG A 74 -13.08 14.93 -1.73
CA ARG A 74 -12.16 16.04 -1.43
C ARG A 74 -10.91 15.47 -0.78
N ALA A 75 -9.73 16.01 -1.10
CA ALA A 75 -8.54 15.70 -0.33
C ALA A 75 -8.80 16.03 1.16
N GLY A 76 -8.39 15.15 2.08
CA GLY A 76 -8.68 15.27 3.51
C GLY A 76 -10.06 14.76 3.94
N SER A 77 -10.93 14.33 3.02
CA SER A 77 -12.21 13.71 3.41
C SER A 77 -12.04 12.25 3.80
N LYS A 78 -12.97 11.76 4.63
CA LYS A 78 -13.05 10.35 5.02
C LYS A 78 -13.65 9.51 3.89
N MET A 79 -13.11 8.32 3.68
CA MET A 79 -13.67 7.25 2.86
C MET A 79 -13.94 6.04 3.75
N THR A 80 -15.12 5.43 3.61
CA THR A 80 -15.53 4.22 4.33
C THR A 80 -15.47 3.04 3.37
N VAL A 81 -14.73 2.00 3.71
CA VAL A 81 -14.73 0.74 2.96
C VAL A 81 -15.48 -0.31 3.76
N GLN A 82 -16.45 -0.98 3.14
CA GLN A 82 -17.19 -2.09 3.72
C GLN A 82 -16.83 -3.40 3.05
N TRP A 83 -16.47 -4.41 3.84
CA TRP A 83 -16.35 -5.80 3.40
C TRP A 83 -17.71 -6.51 3.49
N SER A 84 -17.99 -7.43 2.57
CA SER A 84 -19.26 -8.16 2.53
C SER A 84 -19.52 -8.94 3.82
N GLN A 85 -18.57 -9.79 4.19
CA GLN A 85 -18.60 -10.56 5.43
C GLN A 85 -17.16 -10.82 5.88
N LEU A 86 -16.52 -9.82 6.48
CA LEU A 86 -15.17 -9.97 7.02
C LEU A 86 -15.12 -11.14 8.01
N ASN A 87 -14.17 -12.05 7.83
CA ASN A 87 -14.08 -13.27 8.63
C ASN A 87 -13.27 -13.02 9.92
N PRO A 88 -13.82 -13.26 11.12
CA PRO A 88 -13.06 -13.17 12.38
C PRO A 88 -11.83 -14.08 12.45
N GLY A 89 -11.84 -15.20 11.72
CA GLY A 89 -10.69 -16.10 11.58
C GLY A 89 -9.65 -15.64 10.56
N HIS A 90 -9.78 -14.44 9.98
CA HIS A 90 -8.84 -13.88 9.01
C HIS A 90 -8.23 -12.60 9.60
N PRO A 91 -7.20 -12.75 10.43
CA PRO A 91 -6.58 -11.62 11.07
C PRO A 91 -5.62 -10.90 10.14
N GLY A 92 -5.53 -9.58 10.28
CA GLY A 92 -4.44 -8.83 9.69
C GLY A 92 -4.72 -7.35 9.48
N PRO A 93 -3.81 -6.67 8.75
CA PRO A 93 -3.88 -5.25 8.48
C PRO A 93 -4.72 -4.91 7.23
N PHE A 94 -5.15 -3.64 7.16
CA PHE A 94 -5.66 -3.02 5.95
C PHE A 94 -4.64 -2.08 5.34
N VAL A 95 -4.58 -2.05 4.00
CA VAL A 95 -3.67 -1.19 3.25
C VAL A 95 -4.41 -0.56 2.07
N VAL A 96 -4.16 0.72 1.80
CA VAL A 96 -4.65 1.39 0.58
C VAL A 96 -3.48 2.01 -0.17
N TYR A 97 -3.40 1.68 -1.45
CA TYR A 97 -2.47 2.30 -2.40
C TYR A 97 -3.24 3.13 -3.41
N ALA A 98 -2.65 4.22 -3.87
CA ALA A 98 -3.17 5.01 -4.97
C ALA A 98 -2.17 5.03 -6.13
N SER A 99 -2.71 5.03 -7.35
CA SER A 99 -1.97 5.27 -8.58
C SER A 99 -2.72 6.27 -9.44
N LYS A 100 -2.01 7.15 -10.16
CA LYS A 100 -2.66 8.01 -11.17
C LYS A 100 -3.17 7.15 -12.31
N LYS A 101 -4.43 7.36 -12.72
CA LYS A 101 -5.16 6.51 -13.68
C LYS A 101 -4.53 6.42 -15.08
N LEU A 102 -3.68 7.37 -15.44
CA LEU A 102 -2.96 7.43 -16.73
C LEU A 102 -1.45 7.19 -16.61
N SER A 103 -0.98 6.63 -15.49
CA SER A 103 0.44 6.28 -15.34
C SER A 103 0.79 5.08 -16.22
N SER A 104 1.93 5.15 -16.90
CA SER A 104 2.53 4.05 -17.65
C SER A 104 4.05 4.06 -17.41
N PRO A 105 4.60 3.05 -16.70
CA PRO A 105 3.90 1.95 -16.05
C PRO A 105 2.98 2.42 -14.91
N ILE A 106 2.04 1.56 -14.49
CA ILE A 106 1.25 1.81 -13.28
C ILE A 106 2.16 1.61 -12.07
N THR A 107 2.38 2.69 -11.33
CA THR A 107 3.14 2.74 -10.09
C THR A 107 2.26 3.23 -8.96
N TRP A 108 2.55 2.73 -7.76
CA TRP A 108 1.69 2.87 -6.59
C TRP A 108 2.38 3.67 -5.49
N THR A 109 1.54 4.35 -4.71
CA THR A 109 1.92 5.03 -3.48
C THR A 109 1.01 4.56 -2.37
N LYS A 110 1.58 4.11 -1.26
CA LYS A 110 0.82 3.72 -0.08
C LYS A 110 0.28 4.97 0.60
N ILE A 111 -1.04 5.14 0.60
CA ILE A 111 -1.73 6.30 1.18
C ILE A 111 -2.36 6.00 2.54
N TYR A 112 -2.51 4.72 2.86
CA TYR A 112 -3.05 4.26 4.13
C TYR A 112 -2.45 2.92 4.53
N TYR A 113 -2.21 2.76 5.81
CA TYR A 113 -1.89 1.49 6.45
C TYR A 113 -2.45 1.47 7.85
N GLU A 114 -3.01 0.34 8.23
CA GLU A 114 -3.44 0.07 9.58
C GLU A 114 -3.15 -1.38 9.95
N GLY A 115 -2.31 -1.57 10.97
CA GLY A 115 -2.01 -2.87 11.56
C GLY A 115 -2.58 -3.01 12.98
N TYR A 116 -1.70 -3.19 13.95
CA TYR A 116 -2.08 -3.19 15.36
C TYR A 116 -2.16 -1.76 15.92
N ASN A 117 -3.25 -1.44 16.61
CA ASN A 117 -3.41 -0.19 17.35
C ASN A 117 -3.11 -0.43 18.83
N ALA A 118 -2.00 0.13 19.34
CA ALA A 118 -1.56 -0.07 20.71
C ALA A 118 -2.46 0.58 21.76
N ASP A 119 -3.11 1.70 21.43
CA ASP A 119 -4.01 2.40 22.34
C ASP A 119 -5.30 1.62 22.57
N LEU A 120 -5.85 1.06 21.50
CA LEU A 120 -7.07 0.26 21.52
C LEU A 120 -6.82 -1.21 21.84
N LYS A 121 -5.57 -1.66 21.74
CA LYS A 121 -5.14 -3.07 21.84
C LYS A 121 -5.86 -3.99 20.86
N LEU A 122 -6.17 -3.47 19.67
CA LEU A 122 -6.90 -4.19 18.61
C LEU A 122 -6.14 -4.10 17.30
N TRP A 123 -6.16 -5.19 16.53
CA TRP A 123 -5.77 -5.22 15.13
C TRP A 123 -6.84 -4.61 14.24
N ALA A 124 -6.43 -4.14 13.06
CA ALA A 124 -7.30 -3.51 12.09
C ALA A 124 -8.57 -4.33 11.77
N HIS A 125 -8.42 -5.64 11.49
CA HIS A 125 -9.55 -6.51 11.25
C HIS A 125 -10.54 -6.57 12.43
N GLU A 126 -10.07 -6.57 13.68
CA GLU A 126 -10.94 -6.58 14.87
C GLU A 126 -11.74 -5.28 14.99
N ARG A 127 -11.11 -4.14 14.68
CA ARG A 127 -11.80 -2.84 14.64
C ARG A 127 -12.87 -2.82 13.54
N ALA A 128 -12.57 -3.38 12.37
CA ALA A 128 -13.55 -3.46 11.30
C ALA A 128 -14.71 -4.39 11.62
N LEU A 129 -14.45 -5.55 12.23
CA LEU A 129 -15.50 -6.47 12.71
C LEU A 129 -16.42 -5.77 13.73
N ALA A 130 -15.84 -5.02 14.68
CA ALA A 130 -16.61 -4.24 15.65
C ALA A 130 -17.40 -3.07 15.01
N ASN A 131 -17.02 -2.66 13.80
CA ASN A 131 -17.65 -1.59 13.02
C ASN A 131 -18.45 -2.13 11.83
N ASN A 132 -19.14 -3.26 12.00
CA ASN A 132 -19.98 -3.88 10.96
C ASN A 132 -19.23 -4.12 9.64
N ASN A 133 -18.03 -4.70 9.73
CA ASN A 133 -17.12 -5.00 8.62
C ASN A 133 -16.61 -3.77 7.86
N LYS A 134 -16.55 -2.61 8.52
CA LYS A 134 -16.12 -1.34 7.91
C LYS A 134 -14.82 -0.83 8.51
N PHE A 135 -13.93 -0.33 7.66
CA PHE A 135 -12.84 0.52 8.09
C PHE A 135 -12.92 1.88 7.40
N ASP A 136 -12.53 2.90 8.14
CA ASP A 136 -12.51 4.28 7.69
C ASP A 136 -11.07 4.73 7.52
N PHE A 137 -10.78 5.48 6.45
CA PHE A 137 -9.51 6.20 6.35
C PHE A 137 -9.72 7.61 5.80
N THR A 138 -8.79 8.50 6.14
CA THR A 138 -8.77 9.88 5.63
C THR A 138 -7.87 9.93 4.41
N ILE A 139 -8.40 10.43 3.29
CA ILE A 139 -7.61 10.68 2.08
C ILE A 139 -6.58 11.77 2.41
N PRO A 140 -5.30 11.61 2.05
CA PRO A 140 -4.29 12.63 2.36
C PRO A 140 -4.70 14.01 1.86
N LYS A 141 -4.60 15.03 2.72
CA LYS A 141 -5.10 16.38 2.45
C LYS A 141 -4.33 17.08 1.33
N GLU A 142 -3.07 16.71 1.18
CA GLU A 142 -2.16 17.27 0.18
C GLU A 142 -2.09 16.42 -1.09
N MET A 143 -2.88 15.34 -1.18
CA MET A 143 -3.00 14.55 -2.41
C MET A 143 -3.49 15.45 -3.55
N ALA A 144 -2.74 15.51 -4.65
CA ALA A 144 -3.07 16.36 -5.79
C ALA A 144 -4.43 15.97 -6.42
N ASP A 145 -5.13 16.95 -6.97
CA ASP A 145 -6.32 16.72 -7.78
C ASP A 145 -6.04 15.76 -8.95
N GLY A 146 -7.05 14.97 -9.31
CA GLY A 146 -6.99 14.10 -10.49
C GLY A 146 -7.73 12.79 -10.34
N ASP A 147 -7.61 11.96 -11.38
CA ASP A 147 -8.16 10.62 -11.43
C ASP A 147 -7.13 9.58 -10.99
N TYR A 148 -7.54 8.75 -10.05
CA TYR A 148 -6.73 7.73 -9.41
C TYR A 148 -7.42 6.36 -9.47
N ILE A 149 -6.60 5.34 -9.30
CA ILE A 149 -7.02 3.99 -8.97
C ILE A 149 -6.60 3.75 -7.52
N PHE A 150 -7.54 3.41 -6.66
CA PHE A 150 -7.26 2.97 -5.29
C PHE A 150 -7.26 1.45 -5.25
N ARG A 151 -6.14 0.83 -4.85
CA ARG A 151 -6.03 -0.59 -4.53
C ARG A 151 -6.20 -0.75 -3.03
N ILE A 152 -7.28 -1.39 -2.63
CA ILE A 152 -7.67 -1.59 -1.23
C ILE A 152 -7.46 -3.05 -0.89
N GLU A 153 -6.73 -3.33 0.20
CA GLU A 153 -6.26 -4.67 0.54
C GLU A 153 -6.48 -4.99 2.03
N HIS A 154 -6.85 -6.23 2.29
CA HIS A 154 -6.73 -6.91 3.56
C HIS A 154 -5.78 -8.10 3.42
N ILE A 155 -4.80 -8.21 4.32
CA ILE A 155 -3.81 -9.29 4.32
C ILE A 155 -4.18 -10.28 5.43
N ALA A 156 -4.78 -11.43 5.09
CA ALA A 156 -5.20 -12.42 6.08
C ALA A 156 -4.06 -13.39 6.43
N LEU A 157 -3.67 -13.41 7.71
CA LEU A 157 -2.42 -13.99 8.19
C LEU A 157 -2.56 -15.36 8.89
N HIS A 158 -3.78 -15.85 9.07
CA HIS A 158 -4.06 -17.08 9.84
C HIS A 158 -3.29 -18.33 9.37
N VAL A 159 -2.96 -18.41 8.08
CA VAL A 159 -2.21 -19.54 7.48
C VAL A 159 -0.85 -19.12 6.90
N ALA A 160 -0.38 -17.90 7.18
CA ALA A 160 0.82 -17.33 6.55
C ALA A 160 2.16 -17.93 7.04
N SER A 161 2.18 -19.14 7.61
CA SER A 161 3.40 -19.75 8.17
C SER A 161 4.46 -20.13 7.14
N ARG A 162 4.09 -20.23 5.85
CA ARG A 162 4.99 -20.62 4.75
C ARG A 162 4.89 -19.67 3.57
N PRO A 163 5.95 -19.58 2.73
CA PRO A 163 5.92 -18.75 1.54
C PRO A 163 4.73 -19.02 0.63
N GLY A 164 3.99 -17.97 0.31
CA GLY A 164 2.81 -18.03 -0.54
C GLY A 164 1.51 -18.46 0.14
N ASP A 165 1.51 -18.99 1.37
CA ASP A 165 0.28 -19.44 2.05
C ASP A 165 -0.62 -18.29 2.50
N VAL A 166 -0.09 -17.06 2.58
CA VAL A 166 -0.88 -15.86 2.90
C VAL A 166 -2.06 -15.70 1.95
N GLN A 167 -3.17 -15.19 2.48
CA GLN A 167 -4.35 -14.89 1.70
C GLN A 167 -4.50 -13.38 1.56
N LEU A 168 -4.37 -12.87 0.34
CA LEU A 168 -4.52 -11.46 0.04
C LEU A 168 -5.92 -11.21 -0.54
N TYR A 169 -6.74 -10.41 0.14
CA TYR A 169 -8.04 -9.97 -0.33
C TYR A 169 -7.92 -8.52 -0.79
N MET A 170 -8.02 -8.26 -2.10
CA MET A 170 -7.96 -6.89 -2.60
C MET A 170 -9.01 -6.61 -3.67
N GLY A 171 -9.22 -5.32 -3.92
CA GLY A 171 -10.00 -4.83 -5.04
C GLY A 171 -9.58 -3.40 -5.39
N CYS A 172 -9.97 -2.95 -6.58
CA CYS A 172 -9.67 -1.61 -7.06
C CYS A 172 -10.91 -0.75 -7.22
N ALA A 173 -10.76 0.55 -6.99
CA ALA A 173 -11.79 1.54 -7.25
C ALA A 173 -11.26 2.71 -8.07
N ASP A 174 -12.10 3.23 -8.96
CA ASP A 174 -11.87 4.49 -9.67
C ASP A 174 -12.25 5.68 -8.78
N VAL A 175 -11.32 6.59 -8.55
CA VAL A 175 -11.49 7.69 -7.60
C VAL A 175 -11.08 9.01 -8.23
N ARG A 176 -11.85 10.07 -8.00
CA ARG A 176 -11.50 11.44 -8.40
C ARG A 176 -11.26 12.28 -7.16
N ILE A 177 -10.06 12.83 -7.04
CA ILE A 177 -9.69 13.75 -5.95
C ILE A 177 -9.82 15.19 -6.42
N THR A 178 -10.38 16.02 -5.55
CA THR A 178 -10.58 17.47 -5.74
C THR A 178 -10.17 18.27 -4.51
N GLY A 179 -9.82 19.54 -4.68
CA GLY A 179 -9.51 20.44 -3.56
C GLY A 179 -8.19 20.13 -2.84
N GLY A 180 -7.34 19.29 -3.43
CA GLY A 180 -5.98 19.02 -3.00
C GLY A 180 -5.00 20.02 -3.59
N GLY A 181 -4.15 20.60 -2.73
CA GLY A 181 -3.20 21.65 -3.12
C GLY A 181 -1.77 21.17 -3.37
N GLY A 182 -1.48 19.87 -3.22
CA GLY A 182 -0.12 19.35 -3.32
C GLY A 182 0.26 18.82 -4.70
N VAL A 183 1.51 18.37 -4.81
CA VAL A 183 2.02 17.67 -5.99
C VAL A 183 1.94 16.17 -5.73
N TRP A 184 1.40 15.42 -6.69
CA TRP A 184 1.44 13.97 -6.60
C TRP A 184 2.88 13.50 -6.57
N ALA A 185 3.21 12.73 -5.55
CA ALA A 185 4.49 12.10 -5.42
C ALA A 185 4.29 10.60 -5.39
N ASP A 186 5.10 9.94 -6.20
CA ASP A 186 4.98 8.53 -6.48
C ASP A 186 6.10 7.78 -5.75
N GLN A 187 5.74 6.82 -4.90
CA GLN A 187 6.70 5.91 -4.27
C GLN A 187 7.25 4.86 -5.25
N GLY A 188 6.67 4.73 -6.45
CA GLY A 188 7.16 3.79 -7.46
C GLY A 188 6.90 2.32 -7.10
N ILE A 189 5.98 2.04 -6.18
CA ILE A 189 5.63 0.67 -5.76
C ILE A 189 5.02 -0.06 -6.94
N GLN A 190 5.41 -1.32 -7.17
CA GLN A 190 4.93 -2.11 -8.31
C GLN A 190 4.11 -3.31 -7.85
N PHE A 191 3.02 -3.59 -8.55
CA PHE A 191 2.27 -4.83 -8.41
C PHE A 191 2.10 -5.43 -9.82
N PRO A 192 2.55 -6.68 -10.06
CA PRO A 192 3.42 -7.49 -9.21
C PRO A 192 4.81 -6.85 -8.99
N GLY A 193 5.56 -7.31 -7.97
CA GLY A 193 6.94 -6.89 -7.71
C GLY A 193 7.21 -6.50 -6.25
N ASN A 194 6.35 -5.68 -5.65
CA ASN A 194 6.48 -5.24 -4.27
C ASN A 194 6.33 -6.40 -3.27
N TYR A 195 5.51 -7.40 -3.59
CA TYR A 195 5.39 -8.64 -2.82
C TYR A 195 6.22 -9.75 -3.44
N GLN A 196 6.93 -10.46 -2.56
CA GLN A 196 7.56 -11.76 -2.83
C GLN A 196 6.89 -12.80 -1.94
N LEU A 197 6.96 -14.07 -2.34
CA LEU A 197 6.32 -15.16 -1.58
C LEU A 197 6.85 -15.24 -0.13
N ASN A 198 8.09 -14.81 0.09
CA ASN A 198 8.77 -14.80 1.38
C ASN A 198 8.92 -13.39 1.98
N SER A 199 8.18 -12.38 1.50
CA SER A 199 8.23 -11.03 2.09
C SER A 199 7.95 -11.09 3.60
N PRO A 200 8.73 -10.38 4.44
CA PRO A 200 8.38 -10.18 5.85
C PRO A 200 6.95 -9.65 5.97
N GLY A 201 6.15 -10.22 6.87
CA GLY A 201 4.71 -9.88 6.99
C GLY A 201 3.76 -10.66 6.09
N LEU A 202 4.28 -11.33 5.05
CA LEU A 202 3.55 -12.34 4.28
C LEU A 202 3.93 -13.76 4.69
N VAL A 203 5.05 -13.93 5.41
CA VAL A 203 5.42 -15.19 6.06
C VAL A 203 5.65 -14.97 7.55
N LEU A 204 4.72 -15.47 8.36
CA LEU A 204 4.81 -15.42 9.82
C LEU A 204 3.88 -16.45 10.48
N GLU A 205 4.24 -16.82 11.70
CA GLU A 205 3.36 -17.51 12.63
C GLU A 205 2.43 -16.47 13.30
N TRP A 206 1.15 -16.43 12.92
CA TRP A 206 0.20 -15.41 13.43
C TRP A 206 0.15 -15.33 14.96
N TRP A 207 0.21 -16.48 15.66
CA TRP A 207 0.18 -16.51 17.12
C TRP A 207 1.31 -15.72 17.78
N ARG A 208 2.46 -15.56 17.11
CA ARG A 208 3.56 -14.72 17.61
C ARG A 208 3.22 -13.25 17.53
N ALA A 209 2.54 -12.81 16.47
CA ALA A 209 2.03 -11.44 16.35
C ALA A 209 0.93 -11.15 17.38
N GLN A 210 0.13 -12.15 17.76
CA GLN A 210 -0.85 -12.00 18.84
C GLN A 210 -0.19 -11.75 20.21
N GLN A 211 0.93 -12.43 20.49
CA GLN A 211 1.67 -12.26 21.74
C GLN A 211 2.54 -11.00 21.74
N ASN A 212 3.12 -10.67 20.59
CA ASN A 212 3.98 -9.52 20.39
C ASN A 212 3.64 -8.87 19.04
N PRO A 213 2.81 -7.82 19.02
CA PRO A 213 2.39 -7.16 17.78
C PRO A 213 3.54 -6.65 16.92
N SER A 214 4.71 -6.33 17.51
CA SER A 214 5.92 -5.93 16.78
C SER A 214 6.56 -7.07 15.97
N TYR A 215 6.08 -8.32 16.12
CA TYR A 215 6.49 -9.45 15.28
C TYR A 215 5.96 -9.32 13.84
N TYR A 216 4.86 -8.61 13.64
CA TYR A 216 4.37 -8.29 12.31
C TYR A 216 5.17 -7.12 11.72
N ILE A 217 5.73 -7.33 10.53
CA ILE A 217 6.43 -6.31 9.76
C ILE A 217 5.62 -6.10 8.48
N ASP A 218 5.21 -4.87 8.20
CA ASP A 218 4.51 -4.54 6.95
C ASP A 218 5.38 -4.90 5.73
N PRO A 219 4.87 -5.68 4.76
CA PRO A 219 5.64 -6.13 3.60
C PRO A 219 5.98 -5.03 2.59
N SER A 220 5.47 -3.81 2.77
CA SER A 220 5.61 -2.71 1.79
C SER A 220 6.21 -1.45 2.42
N PRO A 221 6.77 -0.53 1.61
CA PRO A 221 7.28 0.75 2.09
C PRO A 221 6.27 1.50 2.98
N PRO A 222 6.71 2.34 3.95
CA PRO A 222 5.79 3.06 4.83
C PRO A 222 4.82 3.96 4.06
N THR A 223 3.72 4.37 4.71
CA THR A 223 2.77 5.33 4.16
C THR A 223 3.49 6.63 3.78
N TYR A 224 3.16 7.17 2.61
CA TYR A 224 3.81 8.37 2.12
C TYR A 224 3.39 9.63 2.89
N ASN A 225 4.35 10.52 3.21
CA ASN A 225 4.06 11.83 3.80
C ASN A 225 3.85 12.88 2.71
N PHE A 226 2.62 13.37 2.56
CA PHE A 226 2.32 14.40 1.58
C PHE A 226 2.60 15.84 2.09
N GLY A 227 2.97 16.02 3.37
CA GLY A 227 2.92 17.30 4.09
C GLY A 227 4.19 18.18 4.17
N SER A 228 5.24 17.96 3.39
CA SER A 228 6.36 18.92 3.31
C SER A 228 7.07 18.80 1.97
N GLY A 229 7.43 19.92 1.36
CA GLY A 229 8.17 19.93 0.10
C GLY A 229 9.37 18.99 0.17
N GLY A 230 9.31 17.89 -0.59
CA GLY A 230 10.27 16.79 -0.50
C GLY A 230 9.67 15.56 0.17
N GLY A 231 9.12 14.67 -0.65
CA GLY A 231 8.53 13.41 -0.22
C GLY A 231 9.42 12.59 0.68
N SER A 232 8.92 12.28 1.87
CA SER A 232 9.52 11.32 2.79
C SER A 232 8.43 10.38 3.29
N PRO A 233 8.71 9.09 3.58
CA PRO A 233 7.74 8.20 4.21
C PRO A 233 7.45 8.63 5.66
N VAL A 234 6.18 8.62 6.10
CA VAL A 234 5.84 8.79 7.53
C VAL A 234 5.95 7.44 8.23
N THR A 235 6.67 7.42 9.36
CA THR A 235 6.54 6.37 10.38
C THR A 235 5.41 6.76 11.32
N THR A 236 4.30 6.01 11.33
CA THR A 236 3.28 6.11 12.36
C THR A 236 3.89 5.66 13.71
N THR A 237 3.64 6.45 14.75
CA THR A 237 4.34 6.53 16.03
C THR A 237 4.54 5.23 16.82
N GLN A 238 5.81 4.92 17.11
CA GLN A 238 6.30 4.21 18.31
C GLN A 238 6.65 5.28 19.39
N PRO A 239 6.47 5.02 20.71
CA PRO A 239 6.64 6.05 21.76
C PRO A 239 8.08 6.61 21.86
N PRO A 240 8.23 7.89 22.28
CA PRO A 240 9.51 8.60 22.27
C PRO A 240 10.44 8.18 23.43
N ARG A 241 11.73 8.05 23.13
CA ARG A 241 12.81 7.99 24.13
C ARG A 241 13.45 9.36 24.29
N THR A 242 13.47 9.82 25.53
CA THR A 242 14.07 11.06 26.04
C THR A 242 15.60 11.04 25.95
N THR A 243 16.21 12.11 25.40
CA THR A 243 17.50 12.64 25.87
C THR A 243 17.70 14.09 25.41
N THR A 244 17.68 14.96 26.41
CA THR A 244 18.36 16.24 26.67
C THR A 244 19.12 17.00 25.57
N THR A 245 18.56 18.17 25.27
CA THR A 245 19.09 19.52 24.98
C THR A 245 20.61 19.79 24.90
N THR A 246 21.01 20.48 23.82
CA THR A 246 21.81 21.73 23.87
C THR A 246 21.43 22.64 22.69
N GLN A 247 20.84 23.81 22.98
CA GLN A 247 20.67 24.98 22.10
C GLN A 247 22.02 25.73 22.02
N ASN A 248 22.41 26.48 20.98
CA ASN A 248 21.86 27.74 20.40
C ASN A 248 22.92 28.27 19.36
N PRO A 249 22.83 29.47 18.73
CA PRO A 249 21.77 30.16 17.97
C PRO A 249 22.17 30.45 16.49
N ALA A 250 21.21 31.06 15.76
CA ALA A 250 21.15 31.47 14.35
C ALA A 250 22.29 32.34 13.77
N THR A 251 22.45 32.32 12.43
CA THR A 251 22.70 33.55 11.65
C THR A 251 22.25 33.43 10.18
N THR A 252 21.56 34.48 9.74
CA THR A 252 21.03 34.82 8.42
C THR A 252 22.13 35.35 7.50
N THR A 253 22.18 34.99 6.21
CA THR A 253 22.50 35.93 5.10
C THR A 253 22.26 35.34 3.71
N GLN A 254 21.50 36.06 2.88
CA GLN A 254 21.34 35.95 1.42
C GLN A 254 22.32 36.96 0.77
N PRO A 255 22.87 36.75 -0.45
CA PRO A 255 22.33 37.39 -1.67
C PRO A 255 22.68 36.59 -2.98
N PRO A 256 22.60 37.16 -4.20
CA PRO A 256 21.40 37.38 -4.99
C PRO A 256 21.35 36.58 -6.31
N ARG A 257 20.16 36.61 -6.91
CA ARG A 257 19.75 36.03 -8.20
C ARG A 257 20.37 36.78 -9.39
N THR A 258 20.92 36.05 -10.36
CA THR A 258 21.29 36.57 -11.68
C THR A 258 20.59 35.79 -12.77
N THR A 259 19.92 36.52 -13.65
CA THR A 259 19.18 36.06 -14.83
C THR A 259 20.10 36.15 -16.05
N THR A 260 20.20 35.08 -16.85
CA THR A 260 20.69 35.19 -18.23
C THR A 260 19.94 34.22 -19.15
N THR A 261 19.38 34.80 -20.20
CA THR A 261 18.69 34.17 -21.33
C THR A 261 19.67 34.07 -22.51
N THR A 262 19.71 32.96 -23.24
CA THR A 262 19.61 32.91 -24.73
C THR A 262 19.84 31.50 -25.31
N THR A 263 18.79 31.05 -26.04
CA THR A 263 18.73 30.53 -27.42
C THR A 263 19.57 29.35 -27.96
N THR A 264 18.83 28.52 -28.69
CA THR A 264 19.06 27.26 -29.42
C THR A 264 20.16 27.23 -30.49
N THR A 265 20.77 26.05 -30.69
CA THR A 265 21.00 25.40 -32.00
C THR A 265 21.23 23.88 -31.83
N ARG A 266 20.73 23.07 -32.79
CA ARG A 266 20.83 21.60 -32.87
C ARG A 266 21.74 21.21 -34.04
N PRO A 267 22.69 20.27 -33.87
CA PRO A 267 22.78 19.10 -34.75
C PRO A 267 23.36 17.84 -34.03
N PRO A 268 23.70 16.76 -34.75
CA PRO A 268 22.87 15.64 -35.19
C PRO A 268 22.93 14.40 -34.26
N VAL A 269 22.02 13.44 -34.50
CA VAL A 269 21.86 12.19 -33.77
C VAL A 269 23.06 11.26 -33.99
N THR A 270 23.66 10.75 -32.91
CA THR A 270 24.56 9.60 -32.93
C THR A 270 24.33 8.74 -31.69
N THR A 271 24.04 7.46 -31.94
CA THR A 271 23.75 6.40 -30.98
C THR A 271 24.99 6.11 -30.12
N THR A 272 24.91 6.40 -28.82
CA THR A 272 25.93 6.02 -27.84
C THR A 272 25.28 5.47 -26.57
N THR A 273 25.61 4.23 -26.25
CA THR A 273 25.36 3.56 -24.97
C THR A 273 26.08 4.32 -23.87
N THR A 274 25.31 5.00 -23.01
CA THR A 274 25.83 5.82 -21.92
C THR A 274 25.79 5.05 -20.60
N THR A 275 26.94 4.53 -20.18
CA THR A 275 27.21 4.19 -18.77
C THR A 275 27.43 5.49 -18.01
N ARG A 276 26.46 5.86 -17.16
CA ARG A 276 26.50 7.06 -16.32
C ARG A 276 27.48 6.89 -15.15
N PRO A 277 28.22 7.94 -14.72
CA PRO A 277 29.18 7.84 -13.61
C PRO A 277 28.48 7.63 -12.26
N PRO A 278 29.16 7.02 -11.26
CA PRO A 278 28.62 6.82 -9.93
C PRO A 278 28.34 8.18 -9.27
N THR A 279 27.15 8.32 -8.70
CA THR A 279 26.78 9.48 -7.89
C THR A 279 27.57 9.42 -6.58
N THR A 280 28.28 10.49 -6.25
CA THR A 280 29.22 10.59 -5.12
C THR A 280 28.53 10.73 -3.75
N GLY A 281 27.33 10.20 -3.61
CA GLY A 281 26.60 10.12 -2.35
C GLY A 281 25.88 8.78 -2.32
N GLY A 282 26.13 7.98 -1.28
CA GLY A 282 25.43 6.71 -1.11
C GLY A 282 23.91 6.90 -1.06
N ALA A 283 23.16 5.81 -1.22
CA ALA A 283 21.71 5.82 -1.06
C ALA A 283 21.32 6.35 0.33
N PRO A 284 20.25 7.14 0.46
CA PRO A 284 19.77 7.60 1.77
C PRO A 284 19.38 6.40 2.64
N LEU A 285 19.23 6.61 3.95
CA LEU A 285 18.67 5.61 4.85
C LEU A 285 17.32 5.11 4.29
N TYR A 286 17.10 3.81 4.29
CA TYR A 286 15.98 3.08 3.65
C TYR A 286 15.92 3.13 2.11
N GLY A 287 16.89 3.76 1.45
CA GLY A 287 17.04 3.72 -0.01
C GLY A 287 17.62 2.41 -0.52
N GLN A 288 17.36 2.08 -1.79
CA GLN A 288 17.97 0.94 -2.45
C GLN A 288 19.47 1.18 -2.66
N CYS A 289 20.28 0.24 -2.19
CA CYS A 289 21.74 0.27 -2.24
C CYS A 289 22.34 -0.93 -2.96
N GLY A 290 21.53 -1.72 -3.66
CA GLY A 290 22.02 -2.90 -4.37
C GLY A 290 20.89 -3.70 -5.01
N GLY A 291 21.28 -4.66 -5.83
CA GLY A 291 20.37 -5.49 -6.61
C GLY A 291 20.87 -5.74 -8.03
N ARG A 292 20.50 -6.88 -8.60
CA ARG A 292 20.74 -7.24 -9.99
C ARG A 292 20.02 -6.24 -10.88
N ASN A 293 20.77 -5.67 -11.82
CA ASN A 293 20.37 -4.56 -12.70
C ASN A 293 20.14 -3.20 -12.01
N TRP A 294 20.46 -3.06 -10.71
CA TRP A 294 20.48 -1.75 -10.06
C TRP A 294 21.65 -0.91 -10.58
N THR A 295 21.35 0.29 -11.08
CA THR A 295 22.34 1.23 -11.63
C THR A 295 22.55 2.46 -10.73
N GLY A 296 21.90 2.49 -9.57
CA GLY A 296 22.03 3.56 -8.59
C GLY A 296 23.17 3.35 -7.60
N ALA A 297 23.11 4.03 -6.45
CA ALA A 297 24.15 3.94 -5.42
C ALA A 297 24.28 2.52 -4.87
N THR A 298 25.50 2.03 -4.72
CA THR A 298 25.81 0.71 -4.15
C THR A 298 26.30 0.76 -2.70
N THR A 299 26.34 1.97 -2.14
CA THR A 299 26.71 2.28 -0.76
C THR A 299 25.60 3.10 -0.12
N CYS A 300 25.60 3.21 1.21
CA CYS A 300 24.64 4.00 1.96
C CYS A 300 25.27 5.30 2.44
N ALA A 301 24.57 6.43 2.27
CA ALA A 301 24.93 7.70 2.89
C ALA A 301 24.73 7.65 4.40
N GLN A 302 23.79 6.82 4.88
CA GLN A 302 23.55 6.53 6.29
C GLN A 302 23.15 5.06 6.46
N GLY A 303 23.67 4.42 7.50
CA GLY A 303 23.42 3.00 7.78
C GLY A 303 24.29 2.04 6.94
N THR A 304 23.90 0.78 6.91
CA THR A 304 24.58 -0.28 6.16
C THR A 304 23.68 -0.81 5.05
N CYS A 305 24.25 -1.07 3.87
CA CYS A 305 23.53 -1.73 2.80
C CYS A 305 23.28 -3.20 3.18
N LYS A 306 22.04 -3.53 3.54
CA LYS A 306 21.63 -4.89 3.90
C LYS A 306 21.04 -5.57 2.69
N PHE A 307 21.62 -6.71 2.33
CA PHE A 307 21.09 -7.60 1.31
C PHE A 307 19.68 -8.05 1.72
N SER A 308 18.71 -7.88 0.83
CA SER A 308 17.36 -8.40 1.02
C SER A 308 17.10 -9.55 0.04
N ASN A 309 17.45 -9.37 -1.23
CA ASN A 309 17.42 -10.40 -2.26
C ASN A 309 18.34 -10.01 -3.44
N ASP A 310 18.42 -10.90 -4.43
CA ASP A 310 19.28 -10.73 -5.61
C ASP A 310 19.05 -9.43 -6.37
N TYR A 311 17.84 -8.86 -6.35
CA TYR A 311 17.46 -7.64 -7.09
C TYR A 311 17.30 -6.40 -6.20
N TYR A 312 17.40 -6.55 -4.88
CA TYR A 312 17.17 -5.46 -3.95
C TYR A 312 18.00 -5.59 -2.67
N SER A 313 18.71 -4.54 -2.32
CA SER A 313 19.38 -4.34 -1.03
C SER A 313 19.03 -2.95 -0.53
N GLN A 314 18.87 -2.77 0.78
CA GLN A 314 18.38 -1.52 1.36
C GLN A 314 19.32 -0.98 2.44
N CYS A 315 19.48 0.35 2.50
CA CYS A 315 20.17 1.00 3.60
C CYS A 315 19.34 0.89 4.89
N LEU A 316 19.85 0.20 5.90
CA LEU A 316 19.20 0.10 7.22
C LEU A 316 20.13 0.71 8.29
N PRO A 317 19.59 1.24 9.41
CA PRO A 317 20.38 1.82 10.49
C PRO A 317 21.53 0.92 10.96
#